data_AF-A0A9L0TJQ0-F1
#
_entry.id   AF-A0A9L0TJQ0-F1
#
_cell.length_a   1.000
_cell.length_b   1.000
_cell.length_c   1.000
_cell.angle_alpha   90.00
_cell.angle_beta   90.00
_cell.angle_gamma   90.00
#
_symmetry.space_group_name_H-M   'P 1'
#
loop_
_entity.id
_entity.type
_entity.pdbx_description
1 polymer ?
#
loop_
_entity_poly.entity_id
_entity_poly.type
_entity_poly.pdbx_seq_one_letter_code
_entity_poly.pdbx_strand_id
1 'polypeptide(L)'
;MKHINLSFAACGFLGIYHLGAASALCRHGKKLLKDVKAFAGASAGSLVASVLLTAPEKIEECNEFTYKFAEEVRRQSFGAVTPGYDFMARLRGGMESILPHNAHELAHNRLHVSITNTKTRENYLVSSFSSREDLIKVLLASSFVPIYAGLNPVEYRGQKWVDGGLTNSLPILPVGRTVTISPFSGRLDISPQDKGQLDLYVTIANQDIMYNRTSYPLVLQQQQKAHLVSDPTMRWKGDGPIYTGRSVPTGHCSPRRFSLCGSSTNSVGEVFRGLYLTPD
;
A
#
# COMPACT_ATOMS: atom_id res chain seq x y z
N MET A 1 -1.04 31.44 -2.43
CA MET A 1 -1.86 30.33 -1.89
C MET A 1 -0.95 29.40 -1.10
N LYS A 2 -1.46 28.79 -0.02
CA LYS A 2 -0.68 27.83 0.78
C LYS A 2 -0.27 26.66 -0.13
N HIS A 3 1.00 26.29 -0.11
CA HIS A 3 1.53 25.12 -0.82
C HIS A 3 0.79 23.88 -0.27
N ILE A 4 0.04 23.16 -1.12
CA ILE A 4 -0.71 21.96 -0.72
C ILE A 4 -0.11 20.75 -1.42
N ASN A 5 0.01 19.66 -0.67
CA ASN A 5 0.43 18.36 -1.17
C ASN A 5 -0.63 17.31 -0.81
N LEU A 6 -0.66 16.19 -1.54
CA LEU A 6 -1.46 15.02 -1.19
C LEU A 6 -0.53 13.87 -0.84
N SER A 7 -0.83 13.10 0.20
CA SER A 7 -0.07 11.90 0.57
C SER A 7 -0.98 10.70 0.81
N PHE A 8 -0.67 9.58 0.17
CA PHE A 8 -1.45 8.35 0.20
C PHE A 8 -0.69 7.25 0.95
N ALA A 9 -1.32 6.70 1.99
CA ALA A 9 -0.71 5.70 2.85
C ALA A 9 -0.39 4.37 2.14
N ALA A 10 0.61 3.63 2.60
CA ALA A 10 0.80 2.22 2.26
C ALA A 10 -0.37 1.38 2.80
N CYS A 11 -0.94 0.51 1.97
CA CYS A 11 -2.12 -0.27 2.38
C CYS A 11 -2.38 -1.57 1.59
N GLY A 12 -1.50 -1.96 0.67
CA GLY A 12 -1.71 -3.16 -0.16
C GLY A 12 -3.04 -3.14 -0.92
N PHE A 13 -3.82 -4.22 -0.86
CA PHE A 13 -5.10 -4.31 -1.57
C PHE A 13 -6.20 -3.36 -1.07
N LEU A 14 -6.02 -2.71 0.10
CA LEU A 14 -6.88 -1.59 0.48
C LEU A 14 -6.67 -0.34 -0.40
N GLY A 15 -5.78 -0.41 -1.40
CA GLY A 15 -5.60 0.60 -2.44
C GLY A 15 -6.90 0.96 -3.18
N ILE A 16 -7.92 0.10 -3.15
CA ILE A 16 -9.26 0.45 -3.67
C ILE A 16 -9.86 1.68 -2.97
N TYR A 17 -9.58 1.88 -1.68
CA TYR A 17 -9.98 3.08 -0.96
C TYR A 17 -9.33 4.33 -1.55
N HIS A 18 -8.04 4.25 -1.86
CA HIS A 18 -7.29 5.34 -2.47
C HIS A 18 -7.83 5.67 -3.85
N LEU A 19 -8.20 4.67 -4.66
CA LEU A 19 -8.86 4.90 -5.95
C LEU A 19 -10.23 5.57 -5.80
N GLY A 20 -11.01 5.18 -4.79
CA GLY A 20 -12.25 5.85 -4.43
C GLY A 20 -12.02 7.32 -4.03
N ALA A 21 -11.02 7.59 -3.20
CA ALA A 21 -10.62 8.94 -2.80
C ALA A 21 -10.14 9.77 -3.99
N ALA A 22 -9.32 9.18 -4.88
CA ALA A 22 -8.85 9.82 -6.10
C ALA A 22 -10.00 10.15 -7.06
N SER A 23 -10.95 9.23 -7.27
CA SER A 23 -12.16 9.48 -8.05
C SER A 23 -12.99 10.63 -7.47
N ALA A 24 -13.16 10.67 -6.14
CA ALA A 24 -13.86 11.76 -5.46
C ALA A 24 -13.14 13.11 -5.62
N LEU A 25 -11.80 13.13 -5.51
CA LEU A 25 -10.98 14.32 -5.75
C LEU A 25 -11.10 14.81 -7.21
N CYS A 26 -11.09 13.90 -8.19
CA CYS A 26 -11.28 14.26 -9.59
C CYS A 26 -12.67 14.84 -9.87
N ARG A 27 -13.71 14.31 -9.22
CA ARG A 27 -15.10 14.76 -9.40
C ARG A 27 -15.40 16.06 -8.67
N HIS A 28 -15.01 16.17 -7.40
CA HIS A 28 -15.45 17.23 -6.49
C HIS A 28 -14.32 18.19 -6.09
N GLY A 29 -13.06 17.74 -6.16
CA GLY A 29 -11.87 18.45 -5.71
C GLY A 29 -11.07 19.16 -6.82
N LYS A 30 -11.64 19.40 -8.01
CA LYS A 30 -10.91 19.97 -9.16
C LYS A 30 -10.19 21.29 -8.84
N LYS A 31 -10.77 22.15 -8.00
CA LYS A 31 -10.12 23.40 -7.56
C LYS A 31 -8.89 23.11 -6.69
N LEU A 32 -9.01 22.21 -5.72
CA LEU A 32 -7.91 21.78 -4.86
C LEU A 32 -6.77 21.17 -5.70
N LEU A 33 -7.09 20.25 -6.62
CA LEU A 33 -6.09 19.56 -7.44
C LEU A 33 -5.26 20.53 -8.31
N LYS A 34 -5.82 21.66 -8.74
CA LYS A 34 -5.07 22.70 -9.47
C LYS A 34 -3.97 23.35 -8.63
N ASP A 35 -4.16 23.39 -7.30
CA ASP A 35 -3.23 24.02 -6.37
C ASP A 35 -2.23 23.03 -5.76
N VAL A 36 -2.44 21.71 -5.96
CA VAL A 36 -1.54 20.66 -5.48
C VAL A 36 -0.19 20.75 -6.18
N LYS A 37 0.87 20.92 -5.39
CA LYS A 37 2.25 21.03 -5.88
C LYS A 37 2.91 19.67 -5.98
N ALA A 38 2.78 18.85 -4.94
CA ALA A 38 3.34 17.51 -4.92
C ALA A 38 2.35 16.45 -4.40
N PHE A 39 2.62 15.23 -4.83
CA PHE A 39 1.96 14.01 -4.45
C PHE A 39 3.00 13.11 -3.79
N ALA A 40 2.62 12.39 -2.76
CA ALA A 40 3.49 11.45 -2.08
C ALA A 40 2.75 10.15 -1.80
N GLY A 41 3.51 9.07 -1.62
CA GLY A 41 2.93 7.83 -1.15
C GLY A 41 3.94 6.71 -1.01
N ALA A 42 3.45 5.61 -0.45
CA ALA A 42 4.18 4.36 -0.27
C ALA A 42 3.30 3.20 -0.76
N SER A 43 3.88 2.14 -1.31
CA SER A 43 3.14 0.95 -1.76
C SER A 43 1.97 1.31 -2.70
N ALA A 44 0.81 0.69 -2.52
CA ALA A 44 -0.43 1.04 -3.22
C ALA A 44 -0.77 2.55 -3.22
N GLY A 45 -0.43 3.29 -2.15
CA GLY A 45 -0.59 4.73 -2.10
C GLY A 45 0.26 5.46 -3.15
N SER A 46 1.52 5.02 -3.36
CA SER A 46 2.39 5.58 -4.40
C SER A 46 1.89 5.30 -5.83
N LEU A 47 1.23 4.15 -6.03
CA LEU A 47 0.62 3.80 -7.32
C LEU A 47 -0.58 4.71 -7.63
N VAL A 48 -1.46 4.94 -6.65
CA VAL A 48 -2.61 5.83 -6.87
C VAL A 48 -2.16 7.29 -6.99
N ALA A 49 -1.16 7.70 -6.20
CA ALA A 49 -0.57 9.03 -6.31
C ALA A 49 0.03 9.30 -7.69
N SER A 50 0.71 8.31 -8.29
CA SER A 50 1.26 8.45 -9.64
C SER A 50 0.16 8.56 -10.69
N VAL A 51 -0.86 7.69 -10.65
CA VAL A 51 -2.01 7.76 -11.57
C VAL A 51 -2.77 9.07 -11.44
N LEU A 52 -3.10 9.52 -10.22
CA LEU A 52 -3.83 10.78 -10.01
C LEU A 52 -3.04 12.00 -10.54
N LEU A 53 -1.71 11.97 -10.42
CA LEU A 53 -0.85 13.04 -10.93
C LEU A 53 -0.71 13.01 -12.45
N THR A 54 -0.50 11.83 -13.05
CA THR A 54 -0.05 11.72 -14.45
C THR A 54 -1.14 11.31 -15.43
N ALA A 55 -2.19 10.62 -14.98
CA ALA A 55 -3.28 10.10 -15.79
C ALA A 55 -4.59 9.96 -14.98
N PRO A 56 -5.14 11.07 -14.46
CA PRO A 56 -6.36 11.05 -13.64
C PRO A 56 -7.58 10.47 -14.37
N GLU A 57 -7.60 10.50 -15.70
CA GLU A 57 -8.62 9.87 -16.55
C GLU A 57 -8.55 8.33 -16.58
N LYS A 58 -7.45 7.74 -16.08
CA LYS A 58 -7.23 6.29 -16.03
C LYS A 58 -7.61 5.67 -14.68
N ILE A 59 -8.22 6.43 -13.76
CA ILE A 59 -8.60 5.93 -12.43
C ILE A 59 -9.60 4.76 -12.52
N GLU A 60 -10.59 4.85 -13.41
CA GLU A 60 -11.55 3.76 -13.63
C GLU A 60 -10.88 2.50 -14.19
N GLU A 61 -9.96 2.64 -15.16
CA GLU A 61 -9.16 1.50 -15.66
C GLU A 61 -8.27 0.89 -14.56
N CYS A 62 -7.74 1.73 -13.66
CA CYS A 62 -6.97 1.28 -12.50
C CYS A 62 -7.84 0.52 -11.47
N ASN A 63 -9.11 0.92 -11.29
CA ASN A 63 -10.07 0.17 -10.48
C ASN A 63 -10.28 -1.24 -11.06
N GLU A 64 -10.55 -1.35 -12.36
CA GLU A 64 -10.75 -2.65 -13.00
C GLU A 64 -9.52 -3.54 -12.91
N PHE A 65 -8.32 -2.98 -13.13
CA PHE A 65 -7.06 -3.70 -12.93
C PHE A 65 -6.94 -4.21 -11.50
N THR A 66 -7.23 -3.35 -10.51
CA THR A 66 -7.13 -3.71 -9.08
C THR A 66 -8.08 -4.84 -8.71
N TYR A 67 -9.32 -4.83 -9.21
CA TYR A 67 -10.28 -5.91 -8.99
C TYR A 67 -9.81 -7.23 -9.59
N LYS A 68 -9.40 -7.22 -10.87
CA LYS A 68 -8.90 -8.41 -11.58
C LYS A 68 -7.65 -8.96 -10.88
N PHE A 69 -6.73 -8.08 -10.49
CA PHE A 69 -5.52 -8.45 -9.79
C PHE A 69 -5.80 -9.07 -8.42
N ALA A 70 -6.71 -8.48 -7.64
CA ALA A 70 -7.13 -9.05 -6.35
C ALA A 70 -7.82 -10.41 -6.52
N GLU A 71 -8.66 -10.57 -7.53
CA GLU A 71 -9.31 -11.85 -7.84
C GLU A 71 -8.30 -12.92 -8.29
N GLU A 72 -7.38 -12.58 -9.19
CA GLU A 72 -6.29 -13.45 -9.65
C GLU A 72 -5.48 -13.97 -8.47
N VAL A 73 -5.09 -13.09 -7.55
CA VAL A 73 -4.34 -13.41 -6.33
C VAL A 73 -5.16 -14.30 -5.40
N ARG A 74 -6.44 -13.99 -5.18
CA ARG A 74 -7.33 -14.81 -4.33
C ARG A 74 -7.54 -16.23 -4.84
N ARG A 75 -7.47 -16.42 -6.16
CA ARG A 75 -7.64 -17.74 -6.78
C ARG A 75 -6.41 -18.62 -6.67
N GLN A 76 -5.26 -18.07 -6.29
CA GLN A 76 -4.04 -18.86 -6.12
C GLN A 76 -4.04 -19.60 -4.77
N SER A 77 -3.53 -20.84 -4.77
CA SER A 77 -3.52 -21.72 -3.59
C SER A 77 -2.81 -21.14 -2.35
N PHE A 78 -1.84 -20.24 -2.56
CA PHE A 78 -1.14 -19.52 -1.51
C PHE A 78 -1.19 -18.00 -1.72
N GLY A 79 -2.19 -17.48 -2.42
CA GLY A 79 -2.27 -16.06 -2.73
C GLY A 79 -1.08 -15.58 -3.58
N ALA A 80 -0.54 -14.40 -3.26
CA ALA A 80 0.56 -13.78 -3.99
C ALA A 80 1.89 -14.56 -3.91
N VAL A 81 2.03 -15.48 -2.95
CA VAL A 81 3.25 -16.30 -2.75
C VAL A 81 3.18 -17.66 -3.45
N THR A 82 2.17 -17.87 -4.29
CA THR A 82 1.99 -19.13 -5.01
C THR A 82 3.14 -19.36 -5.99
N PRO A 83 3.84 -20.51 -5.92
CA PRO A 83 4.93 -20.82 -6.84
C PRO A 83 4.48 -20.70 -8.31
N GLY A 84 5.21 -19.92 -9.10
CA GLY A 84 4.90 -19.67 -10.51
C GLY A 84 3.98 -18.47 -10.79
N TYR A 85 3.37 -17.86 -9.76
CA TYR A 85 2.65 -16.58 -9.92
C TYR A 85 3.62 -15.41 -9.70
N ASP A 86 3.91 -14.65 -10.76
CA ASP A 86 4.75 -13.46 -10.67
C ASP A 86 3.91 -12.21 -10.42
N PHE A 87 3.66 -11.95 -9.13
CA PHE A 87 2.96 -10.77 -8.65
C PHE A 87 3.57 -9.46 -9.17
N MET A 88 4.91 -9.38 -9.21
CA MET A 88 5.62 -8.15 -9.59
C MET A 88 5.59 -7.93 -11.10
N ALA A 89 5.70 -8.99 -11.91
CA ALA A 89 5.52 -8.87 -13.36
C ALA A 89 4.10 -8.47 -13.73
N ARG A 90 3.09 -9.02 -13.04
CA ARG A 90 1.69 -8.63 -13.28
C ARG A 90 1.45 -7.16 -12.91
N LEU A 91 1.98 -6.72 -11.77
CA LEU A 91 1.90 -5.33 -11.33
C LEU A 91 2.62 -4.37 -12.30
N ARG A 92 3.82 -4.75 -12.78
CA ARG A 92 4.56 -4.03 -13.81
C ARG A 92 3.73 -3.86 -15.08
N GLY A 93 3.12 -4.94 -15.59
CA GLY A 93 2.27 -4.87 -16.78
C GLY A 93 1.08 -3.93 -16.62
N GLY A 94 0.51 -3.83 -15.42
CA GLY A 94 -0.50 -2.83 -15.08
C GLY A 94 0.02 -1.39 -15.21
N MET A 95 1.19 -1.10 -14.64
CA MET A 95 1.81 0.23 -14.74
C MET A 95 2.19 0.59 -16.18
N GLU A 96 2.72 -0.37 -16.95
CA GLU A 96 3.06 -0.20 -18.36
C GLU A 96 1.85 0.00 -19.25
N SER A 97 0.66 -0.43 -18.84
CA SER A 97 -0.61 -0.17 -19.54
C SER A 97 -1.22 1.18 -19.16
N ILE A 98 -1.20 1.51 -17.86
CA ILE A 98 -1.94 2.66 -17.31
C ILE A 98 -1.16 3.97 -17.41
N LEU A 99 0.14 3.97 -17.08
CA LEU A 99 0.91 5.20 -17.00
C LEU A 99 1.26 5.71 -18.41
N PRO A 100 1.17 7.02 -18.70
CA PRO A 100 1.52 7.55 -20.02
C PRO A 100 3.03 7.47 -20.28
N HIS A 101 3.44 7.58 -21.56
CA HIS A 101 4.85 7.52 -21.95
C HIS A 101 5.72 8.58 -21.25
N ASN A 102 5.19 9.79 -21.04
CA ASN A 102 5.85 10.90 -20.35
C ASN A 102 5.55 10.96 -18.84
N ALA A 103 5.03 9.89 -18.22
CA ALA A 103 4.68 9.89 -16.79
C ALA A 103 5.84 10.33 -15.88
N HIS A 104 7.07 9.92 -16.20
CA HIS A 104 8.27 10.28 -15.46
C HIS A 104 8.58 11.79 -15.48
N GLU A 105 8.28 12.48 -16.58
CA GLU A 105 8.44 13.94 -16.70
C GLU A 105 7.39 14.66 -15.86
N LEU A 106 6.13 14.21 -15.93
CA LEU A 106 5.01 14.76 -15.13
C LEU A 106 5.22 14.54 -13.63
N ALA A 107 5.82 13.40 -13.26
CA ALA A 107 6.14 13.01 -11.90
C ALA A 107 7.42 13.69 -11.36
N HIS A 108 8.29 14.19 -12.21
CA HIS A 108 9.59 14.74 -11.81
C HIS A 108 9.41 15.92 -10.85
N ASN A 109 9.98 15.82 -9.65
CA ASN A 109 9.86 16.75 -8.52
C ASN A 109 8.41 17.02 -8.04
N ARG A 110 7.45 16.22 -8.51
CA ARG A 110 6.03 16.33 -8.14
C ARG A 110 5.48 15.06 -7.51
N LEU A 111 6.10 13.90 -7.75
CA LEU A 111 5.78 12.65 -7.06
C LEU A 111 6.93 12.31 -6.12
N HIS A 112 6.61 11.94 -4.88
CA HIS A 112 7.57 11.49 -3.88
C HIS A 112 7.22 10.06 -3.46
N VAL A 113 8.03 9.11 -3.89
CA VAL A 113 7.81 7.68 -3.64
C VAL A 113 8.68 7.20 -2.51
N SER A 114 8.05 6.68 -1.46
CA SER A 114 8.71 6.05 -0.32
C SER A 114 9.25 4.67 -0.69
N ILE A 115 10.53 4.44 -0.45
CA ILE A 115 11.18 3.13 -0.59
C ILE A 115 12.07 2.87 0.62
N THR A 116 12.20 1.60 0.99
CA THR A 116 13.04 1.16 2.13
C THR A 116 14.30 0.49 1.62
N ASN A 117 15.46 0.94 2.10
CA ASN A 117 16.74 0.32 1.78
C ASN A 117 16.93 -0.99 2.57
N THR A 118 17.22 -2.12 1.92
CA THR A 118 17.33 -3.40 2.65
C THR A 118 18.59 -3.50 3.52
N LYS A 119 19.64 -2.76 3.18
CA LYS A 119 20.93 -2.81 3.89
C LYS A 119 20.95 -1.83 5.06
N THR A 120 20.62 -0.56 4.82
CA THR A 120 20.65 0.48 5.85
C THR A 120 19.38 0.54 6.68
N ARG A 121 18.27 -0.03 6.17
CA ARG A 121 16.94 -0.01 6.80
C ARG A 121 16.34 1.39 6.93
N GLU A 122 16.88 2.33 6.18
CA GLU A 122 16.42 3.71 6.14
C GLU A 122 15.40 3.93 5.03
N ASN A 123 14.56 4.93 5.23
CA ASN A 123 13.61 5.40 4.23
C ASN A 123 14.25 6.39 3.26
N TYR A 124 13.86 6.30 1.99
CA TYR A 124 14.22 7.28 0.96
C TYR A 124 12.97 7.71 0.20
N LEU A 125 12.81 9.01 0.00
CA LEU A 125 11.76 9.59 -0.84
C LEU A 125 12.33 9.96 -2.21
N VAL A 126 12.09 9.10 -3.20
CA VAL A 126 12.55 9.34 -4.57
C VAL A 126 11.56 10.26 -5.27
N SER A 127 12.07 11.37 -5.83
CA SER A 127 11.25 12.34 -6.56
C SER A 127 11.76 12.70 -7.96
N SER A 128 12.88 12.11 -8.39
CA SER A 128 13.49 12.37 -9.69
C SER A 128 13.60 11.08 -10.47
N PHE A 129 13.00 11.08 -11.65
CA PHE A 129 12.93 9.92 -12.55
C PHE A 129 13.58 10.27 -13.89
N SER A 130 14.52 9.46 -14.36
CA SER A 130 15.23 9.70 -15.63
C SER A 130 14.49 9.15 -16.85
N SER A 131 13.55 8.23 -16.65
CA SER A 131 12.72 7.63 -17.70
C SER A 131 11.44 7.04 -17.10
N ARG A 132 10.50 6.65 -17.96
CA ARG A 132 9.29 5.91 -17.53
C ARG A 132 9.65 4.59 -16.84
N GLU A 133 10.65 3.89 -17.34
CA GLU A 133 11.16 2.67 -16.71
C GLU A 133 11.79 2.93 -15.34
N ASP A 134 12.47 4.07 -15.16
CA ASP A 134 13.01 4.48 -13.87
C ASP A 134 11.87 4.71 -12.85
N LEU A 135 10.80 5.41 -13.26
CA LEU A 135 9.60 5.60 -12.45
C LEU A 135 8.93 4.26 -12.07
N ILE A 136 8.68 3.39 -13.05
CA ILE A 136 8.06 2.08 -12.82
C ILE A 136 8.90 1.24 -11.86
N LYS A 137 10.23 1.24 -12.02
CA LYS A 137 11.14 0.51 -11.13
C LYS A 137 11.06 1.01 -9.69
N VAL A 138 10.96 2.32 -9.47
CA VAL A 138 10.79 2.90 -8.13
C VAL A 138 9.42 2.54 -7.53
N LEU A 139 8.35 2.57 -8.32
CA LEU A 139 7.01 2.16 -7.88
C LEU A 139 6.93 0.66 -7.53
N LEU A 140 7.64 -0.18 -8.29
CA LEU A 140 7.79 -1.61 -7.98
C LEU A 140 8.58 -1.81 -6.68
N ALA A 141 9.68 -1.09 -6.47
CA ALA A 141 10.42 -1.14 -5.21
C ALA A 141 9.53 -0.73 -4.03
N SER A 142 8.78 0.35 -4.18
CA SER A 142 7.81 0.87 -3.20
C SER A 142 6.68 -0.11 -2.88
N SER A 143 6.40 -1.07 -3.76
CA SER A 143 5.31 -2.06 -3.62
C SER A 143 5.81 -3.48 -3.33
N PHE A 144 7.13 -3.70 -3.23
CA PHE A 144 7.71 -5.00 -2.97
C PHE A 144 7.68 -5.30 -1.47
N VAL A 145 6.61 -5.94 -0.99
CA VAL A 145 6.56 -6.42 0.41
C VAL A 145 7.31 -7.75 0.49
N PRO A 146 8.43 -7.84 1.23
CA PRO A 146 9.19 -9.08 1.34
C PRO A 146 8.32 -10.23 1.85
N ILE A 147 8.68 -11.46 1.49
CA ILE A 147 7.92 -12.69 1.75
C ILE A 147 6.65 -12.79 0.89
N TYR A 148 5.90 -11.69 0.71
CA TYR A 148 4.69 -11.66 -0.11
C TYR A 148 4.94 -11.52 -1.61
N ALA A 149 5.93 -10.71 -2.01
CA ALA A 149 6.25 -10.39 -3.40
C ALA A 149 7.45 -11.18 -3.95
N GLY A 150 7.97 -12.13 -3.17
CA GLY A 150 9.16 -12.93 -3.49
C GLY A 150 10.33 -12.68 -2.54
N LEU A 151 11.47 -13.28 -2.88
CA LEU A 151 12.70 -13.24 -2.08
C LEU A 151 13.76 -12.27 -2.61
N ASN A 152 13.58 -11.75 -3.83
CA ASN A 152 14.56 -10.90 -4.51
C ASN A 152 14.08 -9.45 -4.50
N PRO A 153 14.64 -8.58 -3.63
CA PRO A 153 14.36 -7.15 -3.63
C PRO A 153 14.63 -6.49 -4.98
N VAL A 154 14.00 -5.35 -5.22
CA VAL A 154 14.21 -4.57 -6.45
C VAL A 154 15.57 -3.90 -6.41
N GLU A 155 16.39 -4.15 -7.43
CA GLU A 155 17.66 -3.43 -7.60
C GLU A 155 17.44 -2.07 -8.25
N TYR A 156 17.82 -1.00 -7.54
CA TYR A 156 17.74 0.38 -8.00
C TYR A 156 19.00 1.13 -7.58
N ARG A 157 19.68 1.75 -8.56
CA ARG A 157 20.93 2.51 -8.38
C ARG A 157 22.02 1.73 -7.60
N GLY A 158 22.21 0.45 -7.93
CA GLY A 158 23.21 -0.41 -7.33
C GLY A 158 22.91 -0.85 -5.89
N GLN A 159 21.69 -0.63 -5.41
CA GLN A 159 21.24 -1.01 -4.07
C GLN A 159 19.92 -1.78 -4.15
N LYS A 160 19.58 -2.49 -3.07
CA LYS A 160 18.38 -3.32 -2.97
C LYS A 160 17.30 -2.60 -2.14
N TRP A 161 16.09 -2.59 -2.68
CA TRP A 161 14.97 -1.80 -2.15
C TRP A 161 13.69 -2.63 -2.05
N VAL A 162 12.90 -2.29 -1.04
CA VAL A 162 11.62 -2.94 -0.71
C VAL A 162 10.59 -1.87 -0.32
N ASP A 163 9.37 -2.32 -0.01
CA ASP A 163 8.20 -1.48 0.20
C ASP A 163 8.49 -0.30 1.16
N GLY A 164 8.11 0.91 0.75
CA GLY A 164 8.32 2.13 1.53
C GLY A 164 7.54 2.15 2.83
N GLY A 165 6.40 1.46 2.89
CA GLY A 165 5.55 1.34 4.06
C GLY A 165 6.13 0.50 5.19
N LEU A 166 7.31 -0.08 5.00
CA LEU A 166 8.05 -0.68 6.12
C LEU A 166 8.74 0.37 6.99
N THR A 167 9.06 1.55 6.44
CA THR A 167 9.78 2.62 7.14
C THR A 167 9.01 3.95 7.19
N ASN A 168 8.27 4.28 6.13
CA ASN A 168 7.47 5.50 6.03
C ASN A 168 6.23 5.24 5.15
N SER A 169 5.17 4.74 5.79
CA SER A 169 3.87 4.41 5.18
C SER A 169 3.10 5.61 4.70
N LEU A 170 3.23 6.76 5.36
CA LEU A 170 2.48 7.96 5.00
C LEU A 170 3.43 9.17 4.98
N PRO A 171 4.15 9.39 3.87
CA PRO A 171 5.15 10.44 3.79
C PRO A 171 4.54 11.83 3.95
N ILE A 172 5.10 12.65 4.85
CA ILE A 172 4.75 14.06 4.99
C ILE A 172 5.86 14.89 4.35
N LEU A 173 5.50 15.74 3.38
CA LEU A 173 6.48 16.57 2.69
C LEU A 173 6.87 17.78 3.57
N PRO A 174 8.15 18.19 3.56
CA PRO A 174 8.67 19.22 4.46
C PRO A 174 8.17 20.62 4.14
N VAL A 175 7.72 20.87 2.91
CA VAL A 175 7.25 22.18 2.45
C VAL A 175 5.76 22.11 2.15
N GLY A 176 4.99 23.00 2.77
CA GLY A 176 3.55 23.11 2.56
C GLY A 176 2.71 22.19 3.44
N ARG A 177 1.39 22.28 3.29
CA ARG A 177 0.43 21.43 4.00
C ARG A 177 0.21 20.14 3.21
N THR A 178 0.58 19.01 3.79
CA THR A 178 0.35 17.69 3.19
C THR A 178 -0.96 17.10 3.67
N VAL A 179 -2.00 17.10 2.82
CA VAL A 179 -3.29 16.44 3.07
C VAL A 179 -3.09 14.93 3.03
N THR A 180 -3.48 14.24 4.10
CA THR A 180 -3.25 12.80 4.26
C THR A 180 -4.47 11.96 3.92
N ILE A 181 -4.26 10.89 3.16
CA ILE A 181 -5.29 9.95 2.72
C ILE A 181 -4.90 8.55 3.17
N SER A 182 -5.81 7.86 3.87
CA SER A 182 -5.57 6.54 4.44
C SER A 182 -6.84 5.72 4.56
N PRO A 183 -6.82 4.42 4.20
CA PRO A 183 -7.93 3.52 4.45
C PRO A 183 -8.07 3.09 5.91
N PHE A 184 -7.10 3.44 6.76
CA PHE A 184 -7.15 3.17 8.19
C PHE A 184 -7.68 4.41 8.90
N SER A 185 -8.68 4.21 9.77
CA SER A 185 -9.20 5.26 10.66
C SER A 185 -8.07 5.80 11.53
N GLY A 186 -7.98 7.13 11.66
CA GLY A 186 -6.91 7.77 12.39
C GLY A 186 -7.04 9.29 12.39
N ARG A 187 -5.99 9.99 12.85
CA ARG A 187 -5.91 11.46 12.84
C ARG A 187 -5.46 11.96 11.47
N LEU A 188 -6.25 11.66 10.44
CA LEU A 188 -5.91 11.86 9.04
C LEU A 188 -7.00 12.68 8.35
N ASP A 189 -6.66 13.41 7.28
CA ASP A 189 -7.60 14.34 6.65
C ASP A 189 -8.72 13.60 5.90
N ILE A 190 -8.37 12.51 5.22
CA ILE A 190 -9.30 11.64 4.50
C ILE A 190 -9.06 10.20 4.96
N SER A 191 -9.91 9.74 5.88
CA SER A 191 -9.94 8.36 6.36
C SER A 191 -11.35 7.95 6.74
N PRO A 192 -11.64 6.63 6.88
CA PRO A 192 -12.90 6.19 7.46
C PRO A 192 -13.10 6.81 8.85
N GLN A 193 -14.34 7.21 9.13
CA GLN A 193 -14.73 7.62 10.47
C GLN A 193 -15.13 6.39 11.25
N ASP A 194 -14.67 6.32 12.50
CA ASP A 194 -15.10 5.31 13.43
C ASP A 194 -15.65 6.00 14.68
N LYS A 195 -16.71 5.43 15.24
CA LYS A 195 -17.44 5.97 16.41
C LYS A 195 -17.08 5.17 17.66
N GLY A 196 -15.82 4.78 17.78
CA GLY A 196 -15.33 4.06 18.96
C GLY A 196 -15.49 4.88 20.23
N GLN A 197 -15.73 4.22 21.37
CA GLN A 197 -15.89 4.87 22.67
C GLN A 197 -14.55 5.34 23.29
N LEU A 198 -13.40 4.93 22.73
CA LEU A 198 -12.06 5.20 23.26
C LEU A 198 -11.12 5.65 22.12
N ASP A 199 -10.48 6.81 22.31
CA ASP A 199 -9.52 7.41 21.38
C ASP A 199 -8.10 6.83 21.60
N LEU A 200 -7.90 5.54 21.30
CA LEU A 200 -6.59 4.89 21.35
C LEU A 200 -5.95 4.81 19.96
N TYR A 201 -4.69 5.23 19.83
CA TYR A 201 -3.95 5.25 18.56
C TYR A 201 -2.60 4.53 18.70
N VAL A 202 -2.17 3.91 17.61
CA VAL A 202 -0.83 3.31 17.47
C VAL A 202 -0.17 3.87 16.22
N THR A 203 1.05 4.38 16.38
CA THR A 203 1.88 4.86 15.26
C THR A 203 2.74 3.72 14.74
N ILE A 204 2.63 3.40 13.45
CA ILE A 204 3.44 2.36 12.80
C ILE A 204 3.98 2.92 11.49
N ALA A 205 5.32 2.92 11.33
CA ALA A 205 6.00 3.42 10.13
C ALA A 205 5.48 4.81 9.68
N ASN A 206 5.44 5.77 10.61
CA ASN A 206 4.97 7.15 10.36
C ASN A 206 3.47 7.26 9.97
N GLN A 207 2.62 6.35 10.43
CA GLN A 207 1.18 6.41 10.24
C GLN A 207 0.42 6.13 11.54
N ASP A 208 -0.47 7.04 11.91
CA ASP A 208 -1.33 6.90 13.08
C ASP A 208 -2.59 6.11 12.71
N ILE A 209 -2.77 4.96 13.34
CA ILE A 209 -3.92 4.08 13.15
C ILE A 209 -4.67 3.97 14.48
N MET A 210 -5.98 4.22 14.43
CA MET A 210 -6.84 4.06 15.59
C MET A 210 -7.03 2.58 15.89
N TYR A 211 -6.91 2.21 17.17
CA TYR A 211 -6.96 0.83 17.64
C TYR A 211 -8.34 0.47 18.19
N ASN A 212 -9.01 -0.46 17.53
CA ASN A 212 -10.24 -1.07 18.02
C ASN A 212 -10.43 -2.47 17.42
N ARG A 213 -11.55 -3.13 17.74
CA ARG A 213 -11.84 -4.49 17.26
C ARG A 213 -11.90 -4.62 15.73
N THR A 214 -12.33 -3.58 15.03
CA THR A 214 -12.43 -3.54 13.57
C THR A 214 -11.06 -3.33 12.91
N SER A 215 -10.23 -2.46 13.47
CA SER A 215 -8.90 -2.14 12.92
C SER A 215 -7.81 -3.08 13.43
N TYR A 216 -8.04 -3.87 14.47
CA TYR A 216 -7.05 -4.77 15.08
C TYR A 216 -6.31 -5.68 14.07
N PRO A 217 -7.00 -6.40 13.16
CA PRO A 217 -6.30 -7.25 12.19
C PRO A 217 -5.39 -6.46 11.25
N LEU A 218 -5.82 -5.25 10.88
CA LEU A 218 -5.08 -4.33 10.01
C LEU A 218 -3.86 -3.73 10.73
N VAL A 219 -4.01 -3.36 11.99
CA VAL A 219 -2.91 -2.88 12.85
C VAL A 219 -1.86 -3.97 13.01
N LEU A 220 -2.26 -5.20 13.35
CA LEU A 220 -1.32 -6.33 13.48
C LEU A 220 -0.57 -6.59 12.19
N GLN A 221 -1.26 -6.56 11.05
CA GLN A 221 -0.60 -6.74 9.75
C GLN A 221 0.44 -5.64 9.49
N GLN A 222 0.09 -4.38 9.78
CA GLN A 222 1.01 -3.26 9.59
C GLN A 222 2.21 -3.35 10.56
N GLN A 223 2.00 -3.82 11.79
CA GLN A 223 3.07 -4.10 12.76
C GLN A 223 3.99 -5.22 12.28
N GLN A 224 3.43 -6.33 11.79
CA GLN A 224 4.21 -7.44 11.23
C GLN A 224 5.10 -6.98 10.09
N LYS A 225 4.56 -6.15 9.17
CA LYS A 225 5.34 -5.53 8.10
C LYS A 225 6.48 -4.66 8.66
N ALA A 226 6.19 -3.75 9.58
CA ALA A 226 7.20 -2.88 10.17
C ALA A 226 8.29 -3.66 10.94
N HIS A 227 7.93 -4.76 11.60
CA HIS A 227 8.86 -5.62 12.32
C HIS A 227 9.94 -6.24 11.44
N LEU A 228 9.63 -6.49 10.15
CA LEU A 228 10.59 -7.01 9.19
C LEU A 228 11.83 -6.10 9.03
N VAL A 229 11.71 -4.81 9.35
CA VAL A 229 12.81 -3.85 9.25
C VAL A 229 13.41 -3.53 10.63
N SER A 230 12.67 -3.70 11.73
CA SER A 230 13.19 -3.42 13.07
C SER A 230 13.99 -4.54 13.71
N ASP A 231 13.83 -5.81 13.29
CA ASP A 231 14.58 -6.93 13.88
C ASP A 231 16.02 -7.03 13.30
N PRO A 232 17.08 -6.73 14.07
CA PRO A 232 18.46 -6.76 13.59
C PRO A 232 18.97 -8.17 13.24
N THR A 233 18.30 -9.23 13.73
CA THR A 233 18.62 -10.63 13.42
C THR A 233 18.07 -11.06 12.07
N MET A 234 17.05 -10.35 11.55
CA MET A 234 16.49 -10.56 10.23
C MET A 234 17.48 -10.11 9.16
N ARG A 235 18.29 -11.05 8.66
CA ARG A 235 19.14 -10.86 7.49
C ARG A 235 18.35 -11.26 6.26
N TRP A 236 18.13 -10.31 5.35
CA TRP A 236 17.67 -10.58 3.98
C TRP A 236 18.77 -11.35 3.24
N LYS A 237 18.83 -12.67 3.45
CA LYS A 237 19.76 -13.54 2.73
C LYS A 237 19.31 -13.61 1.28
N GLY A 238 20.17 -13.11 0.40
CA GLY A 238 19.95 -13.10 -1.05
C GLY A 238 19.88 -14.49 -1.67
N ASP A 239 20.29 -15.57 -0.98
CA ASP A 239 20.28 -16.93 -1.51
C ASP A 239 20.12 -17.98 -0.37
N GLY A 240 18.98 -18.70 -0.39
CA GLY A 240 18.71 -20.01 0.27
C GLY A 240 18.43 -20.08 1.79
N PRO A 241 17.93 -21.23 2.31
CA PRO A 241 16.79 -22.05 1.92
C PRO A 241 15.54 -21.77 2.80
N ILE A 242 14.42 -22.41 2.45
CA ILE A 242 13.10 -22.34 3.11
C ILE A 242 13.21 -22.73 4.58
N TYR A 243 12.84 -21.82 5.49
CA TYR A 243 12.62 -22.13 6.90
C TYR A 243 11.34 -22.95 7.02
N THR A 244 11.46 -24.26 7.26
CA THR A 244 10.35 -25.10 7.71
C THR A 244 10.10 -24.80 9.19
N GLY A 245 9.14 -23.92 9.46
CA GLY A 245 8.69 -23.63 10.81
C GLY A 245 8.11 -24.87 11.48
N ARG A 246 8.69 -25.25 12.62
CA ARG A 246 8.17 -26.31 13.51
C ARG A 246 6.77 -25.96 14.01
N SER A 247 5.94 -26.98 14.03
CA SER A 247 4.58 -27.07 14.60
C SER A 247 4.45 -26.51 16.02
N VAL A 248 3.36 -25.78 16.27
CA VAL A 248 2.87 -25.38 17.61
C VAL A 248 1.37 -25.77 17.69
N PRO A 249 0.84 -26.22 18.84
CA PRO A 249 -0.29 -27.14 18.92
C PRO A 249 -1.66 -26.52 18.67
N THR A 250 -2.56 -27.33 18.11
CA THR A 250 -3.97 -27.05 17.89
C THR A 250 -4.77 -27.08 19.20
N GLY A 251 -5.41 -25.96 19.54
CA GLY A 251 -6.41 -25.86 20.61
C GLY A 251 -7.81 -25.71 20.01
N HIS A 252 -8.67 -26.71 20.22
CA HIS A 252 -10.07 -26.71 19.80
C HIS A 252 -10.93 -25.62 20.49
N CYS A 253 -11.80 -24.95 19.72
CA CYS A 253 -13.05 -24.37 20.22
C CYS A 253 -14.17 -24.45 19.17
N SER A 254 -15.35 -24.89 19.62
CA SER A 254 -16.54 -25.32 18.87
C SER A 254 -17.46 -24.15 18.47
N PRO A 255 -18.31 -24.29 17.41
CA PRO A 255 -19.08 -23.19 16.83
C PRO A 255 -20.48 -23.05 17.45
N ARG A 256 -20.92 -21.82 17.76
CA ARG A 256 -22.35 -21.51 17.93
C ARG A 256 -22.74 -20.15 17.29
N ARG A 257 -23.85 -20.26 16.55
CA ARG A 257 -24.74 -19.31 15.84
C ARG A 257 -24.87 -17.89 16.41
N PHE A 258 -25.17 -16.91 15.53
CA PHE A 258 -26.43 -16.10 15.42
C PHE A 258 -26.17 -15.00 14.36
N SER A 259 -26.89 -14.93 13.23
CA SER A 259 -28.21 -14.31 12.97
C SER A 259 -28.07 -13.06 12.09
N LEU A 260 -28.78 -13.10 10.96
CA LEU A 260 -28.94 -12.04 9.97
C LEU A 260 -29.79 -10.89 10.51
N CYS A 261 -29.34 -9.65 10.31
CA CYS A 261 -30.23 -8.52 10.07
C CYS A 261 -29.51 -7.51 9.17
N GLY A 262 -30.14 -7.17 8.05
CA GLY A 262 -29.53 -6.47 6.94
C GLY A 262 -29.41 -4.95 7.13
N SER A 263 -28.37 -4.39 6.51
CA SER A 263 -28.45 -3.13 5.77
C SER A 263 -27.25 -3.07 4.82
N SER A 264 -27.52 -2.56 3.63
CA SER A 264 -26.68 -2.59 2.43
C SER A 264 -25.34 -1.85 2.60
N THR A 265 -24.28 -2.57 2.95
CA THR A 265 -22.86 -2.13 2.79
C THR A 265 -21.91 -3.28 2.39
N ASN A 266 -22.44 -4.42 1.94
CA ASN A 266 -21.68 -5.68 1.92
C ASN A 266 -20.74 -5.94 0.73
N SER A 267 -20.61 -5.08 -0.28
CA SER A 267 -19.80 -5.46 -1.46
C SER A 267 -18.29 -5.22 -1.32
N VAL A 268 -17.83 -4.44 -0.34
CA VAL A 268 -16.39 -4.16 -0.16
C VAL A 268 -15.79 -5.03 0.93
N GLY A 269 -16.51 -5.25 2.05
CA GLY A 269 -16.00 -6.01 3.20
C GLY A 269 -15.85 -7.51 2.97
N GLU A 270 -16.70 -8.12 2.12
CA GLU A 270 -16.62 -9.56 1.83
C GLU A 270 -15.49 -9.93 0.86
N VAL A 271 -15.03 -8.97 0.05
CA VAL A 271 -13.94 -9.19 -0.92
C VAL A 271 -12.58 -9.40 -0.24
N PHE A 272 -12.39 -8.88 0.99
CA PHE A 272 -11.11 -8.88 1.69
C PHE A 272 -10.92 -9.99 2.74
N ARG A 273 -11.97 -10.74 3.11
CA ARG A 273 -11.84 -11.82 4.11
C ARG A 273 -10.94 -12.99 3.65
N GLY A 274 -10.77 -13.18 2.35
CA GLY A 274 -9.99 -14.30 1.79
C GLY A 274 -8.54 -13.99 1.42
N LEU A 275 -8.09 -12.74 1.51
CA LEU A 275 -6.71 -12.34 1.15
C LEU A 275 -5.73 -12.38 2.32
N TYR A 276 -6.25 -12.52 3.54
CA TYR A 276 -5.48 -12.38 4.76
C TYR A 276 -5.86 -13.52 5.70
N LEU A 277 -5.00 -14.56 5.69
CA LEU A 277 -4.90 -15.67 6.64
C LEU A 277 -6.10 -15.81 7.59
N THR A 278 -6.99 -16.75 7.29
CA THR A 278 -7.87 -17.32 8.31
C THR A 278 -7.02 -18.16 9.26
N PRO A 279 -7.06 -17.95 10.59
CA PRO A 279 -6.78 -19.05 11.50
C PRO A 279 -7.92 -20.06 11.37
N ASP A 280 -7.53 -21.32 11.14
CA ASP A 280 -8.34 -22.52 10.86
C ASP A 280 -9.83 -22.48 11.23
#